data_AF-A0A1B6HSG1-F1
#
_entry.id   AF-A0A1B6HSG1-F1
#
_cell.length_a   1.000
_cell.length_b   1.000
_cell.length_c   1.000
_cell.angle_alpha   90.00
_cell.angle_beta   90.00
_cell.angle_gamma   90.00
#
_symmetry.space_group_name_H-M   'P 1'
#
loop_
_entity.id
_entity.type
_entity.pdbx_description
1 polymer ?
#
loop_
_entity_poly.entity_id
_entity_poly.type
_entity_poly.pdbx_seq_one_letter_code
_entity_poly.pdbx_strand_id
1 'polypeptide(L)'
;ASIFYVLGMIALFWCFLWCFLIRESPLHDPWVSEAEKNYIQESIGPSLRAKRVRVPWKSVLTSAPVWAIVAAHFSENWGFYTLLTELPTFMSDTFHMKIMNGNMLASLPYLVMGIV
;
A
#
# COMPACT_ATOMS: atom_id res chain seq x y z
N ALA A 1 7.43 -23.61 11.32
CA ALA A 1 6.51 -23.27 12.42
C ALA A 1 6.92 -21.99 13.15
N SER A 2 8.17 -21.87 13.63
CA SER A 2 8.63 -20.71 14.42
C SER A 2 8.47 -19.34 13.73
N ILE A 3 8.71 -19.26 12.42
CA ILE A 3 8.56 -18.00 11.65
C ILE A 3 7.10 -17.52 11.66
N PHE A 4 6.12 -18.42 11.54
CA PHE A 4 4.71 -18.07 11.57
C PHE A 4 4.27 -17.54 12.94
N TYR A 5 4.78 -18.12 14.04
CA TYR A 5 4.50 -17.62 15.38
C TYR A 5 5.12 -16.25 15.63
N VAL A 6 6.36 -16.03 15.21
CA VAL A 6 7.05 -14.74 15.37
C VAL A 6 6.34 -13.63 14.60
N LEU A 7 6.08 -13.84 13.30
CA LEU A 7 5.38 -12.86 12.47
C LEU A 7 3.94 -12.63 12.96
N GLY A 8 3.25 -13.68 13.40
CA GLY A 8 1.91 -13.58 13.99
C GLY A 8 1.88 -12.73 15.26
N MET A 9 2.84 -12.91 16.17
CA MET A 9 2.93 -12.09 17.38
C MET A 9 3.23 -10.62 17.07
N ILE A 10 4.11 -10.35 16.10
CA ILE A 10 4.39 -8.98 15.65
C ILE A 10 3.13 -8.33 15.07
N ALA A 11 2.38 -9.05 14.23
CA ALA A 11 1.14 -8.55 13.65
C ALA A 11 0.08 -8.26 14.72
N LEU A 12 -0.06 -9.12 15.73
CA LEU A 12 -0.98 -8.90 16.85
C LEU A 12 -0.58 -7.69 17.69
N PHE A 13 0.71 -7.53 17.98
CA PHE A 13 1.23 -6.36 18.68
C PHE A 13 1.00 -5.06 17.88
N TRP A 14 1.25 -5.09 16.57
CA TRP A 14 0.98 -3.95 15.69
C TRP A 14 -0.52 -3.61 15.62
N CYS A 15 -1.38 -4.62 15.52
CA CYS A 15 -2.83 -4.44 15.55
C CYS A 15 -3.29 -3.80 16.86
N PHE A 16 -2.76 -4.25 18.00
CA PHE A 16 -3.00 -3.65 19.30
C PHE A 16 -2.62 -2.16 19.28
N LEU A 17 -1.40 -1.82 18.87
CA LEU A 17 -0.98 -0.41 18.73
C LEU A 17 -1.92 0.39 17.83
N TRP A 18 -2.30 -0.15 16.67
CA TRP A 18 -3.19 0.52 15.72
C TRP A 18 -4.54 0.86 16.36
N CYS A 19 -5.15 -0.08 17.08
CA CYS A 19 -6.43 0.15 17.78
C CYS A 19 -6.32 1.24 18.86
N PHE A 20 -5.18 1.36 19.53
CA PHE A 20 -4.99 2.38 20.57
C PHE A 20 -4.63 3.76 20.01
N LEU A 21 -3.78 3.81 18.97
CA LEU A 21 -3.22 5.05 18.45
C LEU A 21 -4.12 5.72 17.40
N ILE A 22 -4.86 4.96 16.60
CA ILE A 22 -5.58 5.51 15.44
C ILE A 22 -7.07 5.67 15.72
N ARG A 23 -7.62 6.80 15.26
CA ARG A 23 -9.03 7.17 15.39
C ARG A 23 -9.64 7.39 14.02
N GLU A 24 -10.91 7.02 13.86
CA GLU A 24 -11.62 7.07 12.57
C GLU A 24 -11.97 8.50 12.13
N SER A 25 -12.00 9.46 13.06
CA SER A 25 -12.39 10.84 12.73
C SER A 25 -11.59 11.85 13.55
N PRO A 26 -11.06 12.92 12.90
CA PRO A 26 -10.39 14.02 13.60
C PRO A 26 -11.35 14.80 14.53
N LEU A 27 -12.66 14.56 14.44
CA LEU A 27 -13.66 15.13 15.34
C LEU A 27 -13.66 14.50 16.73
N HIS A 28 -13.32 13.21 16.80
CA HIS A 28 -13.31 12.40 18.02
C HIS A 28 -11.88 12.14 18.53
N ASP A 29 -10.88 12.71 17.87
CA ASP A 29 -9.49 12.61 18.28
C ASP A 29 -9.19 13.73 19.28
N PRO A 30 -8.88 13.39 20.54
CA PRO A 30 -8.56 14.39 21.54
C PRO A 30 -7.15 14.99 21.38
N TRP A 31 -6.27 14.39 20.56
CA TRP A 31 -4.88 14.86 20.39
C TRP A 31 -4.73 15.83 19.20
N VAL A 32 -5.78 16.02 18.40
CA VAL A 32 -5.78 16.94 17.25
C VAL A 32 -6.01 18.37 17.73
N SER A 33 -5.18 19.31 17.28
CA SER A 33 -5.31 20.73 17.63
C SER A 33 -6.56 21.35 17.01
N GLU A 34 -7.16 22.35 17.65
CA GLU A 34 -8.32 23.05 17.09
C GLU A 34 -8.00 23.72 15.74
N ALA A 35 -6.77 24.22 15.56
CA ALA A 35 -6.31 24.81 14.31
C ALA A 35 -6.28 23.77 13.17
N GLU A 36 -5.72 22.59 13.43
CA GLU A 36 -5.68 21.48 12.46
C GLU A 36 -7.09 20.96 12.15
N LYS A 37 -7.95 20.86 13.18
CA LYS A 37 -9.34 20.43 13.03
C LYS A 37 -10.11 21.37 12.09
N ASN A 38 -9.96 22.68 12.27
CA ASN A 38 -10.60 23.69 11.43
C ASN A 38 -10.05 23.64 10.00
N TYR A 39 -8.72 23.52 9.85
CA TYR A 39 -8.08 23.38 8.52
C TYR A 39 -8.61 22.16 7.74
N ILE A 40 -8.72 21.01 8.40
CA ILE A 40 -9.23 19.77 7.78
C ILE A 40 -10.70 19.94 7.36
N GLN A 41 -11.52 20.55 8.22
CA GLN A 41 -12.94 20.78 7.91
C GLN A 41 -13.15 21.75 6.75
N GLU A 42 -12.34 22.81 6.68
CA GLU A 42 -12.38 23.76 5.56
C GLU A 42 -11.89 23.11 4.26
N SER A 43 -10.84 22.28 4.33
CA SER A 43 -10.22 21.64 3.16
C SER A 43 -11.08 20.53 2.55
N ILE A 44 -11.81 19.76 3.37
CA ILE A 44 -12.67 18.67 2.90
C ILE A 44 -14.00 19.21 2.32
N GLY A 45 -14.34 20.47 2.59
CA GLY A 45 -15.63 21.06 2.26
C GLY A 45 -16.74 20.56 3.19
N PRO A 46 -18.01 21.01 3.00
CA PRO A 46 -19.12 20.56 3.83
C PRO A 46 -19.16 19.05 3.78
N SER A 47 -18.82 18.41 4.92
CA SER A 47 -18.86 16.96 5.05
C SER A 47 -20.19 16.52 4.43
N LEU A 48 -20.13 15.71 3.39
CA LEU A 48 -21.29 15.00 2.89
C LEU A 48 -21.75 14.14 4.04
N ARG A 49 -22.53 14.73 4.95
CA ARG A 49 -23.04 14.13 6.17
C ARG A 49 -23.90 12.98 5.72
N ALA A 50 -23.27 11.82 5.57
CA ALA A 50 -23.83 10.52 5.28
C ALA A 50 -25.16 10.54 4.51
N LYS A 51 -25.28 11.30 3.42
CA LYS A 51 -26.26 10.92 2.41
C LYS A 51 -25.70 9.63 1.85
N ARG A 52 -26.42 8.52 2.00
CA ARG A 52 -26.13 7.27 1.28
C ARG A 52 -26.26 7.58 -0.21
N VAL A 53 -25.23 8.17 -0.80
CA VAL A 53 -25.14 8.38 -2.22
C VAL A 53 -24.91 7.00 -2.81
N ARG A 54 -25.83 6.54 -3.65
CA ARG A 54 -25.65 5.28 -4.37
C ARG A 54 -24.46 5.45 -5.30
N VAL A 55 -23.41 4.68 -5.06
CA VAL A 55 -22.20 4.72 -5.91
C VAL A 55 -22.61 4.43 -7.36
N PRO A 56 -22.30 5.31 -8.32
CA PRO A 56 -22.69 5.14 -9.72
C PRO A 56 -21.73 4.17 -10.43
N TRP A 57 -21.82 2.88 -10.11
CA TRP A 57 -20.94 1.83 -10.63
C TRP A 57 -20.81 1.82 -12.15
N LYS A 58 -21.91 2.06 -12.87
CA LYS A 58 -21.88 2.13 -14.34
C LYS A 58 -20.96 3.25 -14.82
N SER A 59 -21.12 4.46 -14.29
CA SER A 59 -20.30 5.61 -14.66
C SER A 59 -18.82 5.42 -14.31
N VAL A 60 -18.53 4.78 -13.17
CA VAL A 60 -17.14 4.43 -12.78
C VAL A 60 -16.54 3.44 -13.77
N LEU A 61 -17.25 2.37 -14.10
CA LEU A 61 -16.75 1.33 -15.02
C LEU A 61 -16.71 1.78 -16.48
N THR A 62 -17.42 2.84 -16.88
CA THR A 62 -17.33 3.41 -18.23
C THR A 62 -16.37 4.59 -18.32
N SER A 63 -15.74 5.00 -17.22
CA SER A 63 -14.85 6.16 -17.17
C SER A 63 -13.49 5.84 -17.78
N ALA A 64 -13.06 6.63 -18.78
CA ALA A 64 -11.75 6.47 -19.40
C ALA A 64 -10.57 6.66 -18.42
N PRO A 65 -10.59 7.66 -17.50
CA PRO A 65 -9.57 7.76 -16.44
C PRO A 65 -9.43 6.50 -15.58
N VAL A 66 -10.55 5.84 -15.25
CA VAL A 66 -10.53 4.62 -14.44
C VAL A 66 -9.81 3.50 -15.19
N TRP A 67 -10.10 3.31 -16.48
CA TRP A 67 -9.41 2.32 -17.30
C TRP A 67 -7.94 2.65 -17.54
N ALA A 68 -7.56 3.93 -17.65
CA ALA A 68 -6.17 4.34 -17.73
C ALA A 68 -5.39 3.95 -16.47
N ILE A 69 -5.97 4.19 -15.29
CA ILE A 69 -5.40 3.78 -13.99
C ILE A 69 -5.30 2.25 -13.91
N VAL A 70 -6.35 1.52 -14.32
CA VAL A 70 -6.35 0.05 -14.32
C VAL A 70 -5.25 -0.51 -15.22
N ALA A 71 -5.11 0.02 -16.44
CA ALA A 71 -4.06 -0.42 -17.36
C ALA A 71 -2.65 -0.10 -16.83
N ALA A 72 -2.47 1.09 -16.26
CA ALA A 72 -1.20 1.48 -15.63
C ALA A 72 -0.85 0.53 -14.48
N HIS A 73 -1.77 0.32 -13.53
CA HIS A 73 -1.57 -0.61 -12.42
C HIS A 73 -1.33 -2.04 -12.90
N PHE A 74 -2.05 -2.50 -13.92
CA PHE A 74 -1.85 -3.83 -14.48
C PHE A 74 -0.43 -3.97 -15.04
N SER A 75 0.03 -3.00 -15.83
CA SER A 75 1.38 -3.03 -16.41
C SER A 75 2.47 -2.97 -15.34
N GLU A 76 2.27 -2.16 -14.30
CA GLU A 76 3.20 -2.02 -13.17
C GLU A 76 3.25 -3.30 -12.34
N ASN A 77 2.11 -3.85 -11.93
CA ASN A 77 2.05 -5.11 -11.19
C ASN A 77 2.64 -6.26 -12.01
N TRP A 78 2.30 -6.36 -13.31
CA TRP A 78 2.85 -7.40 -14.17
C TRP A 78 4.37 -7.33 -14.23
N GLY A 79 4.92 -6.15 -14.49
CA GLY A 79 6.36 -5.94 -14.57
C GLY A 79 7.05 -6.23 -13.23
N PHE A 80 6.47 -5.73 -12.13
CA PHE A 80 6.98 -5.96 -10.78
C PHE A 80 7.00 -7.44 -10.42
N TYR A 81 5.90 -8.17 -10.61
CA TYR A 81 5.84 -9.60 -10.29
C TYR A 81 6.77 -10.43 -11.18
N THR A 82 6.86 -10.11 -12.47
CA THR A 82 7.79 -10.80 -13.39
C THR A 82 9.22 -10.64 -12.92
N LEU A 83 9.63 -9.41 -12.58
CA LEU A 83 10.95 -9.18 -11.99
C LEU A 83 11.09 -9.87 -10.64
N LEU A 84 10.05 -9.93 -9.81
CA LEU A 84 10.15 -10.53 -8.48
C LEU A 84 10.37 -12.04 -8.55
N THR A 85 9.68 -12.73 -9.47
CA THR A 85 9.76 -14.18 -9.59
C THR A 85 10.93 -14.63 -10.46
N GLU A 86 11.18 -13.96 -11.58
CA GLU A 86 12.14 -14.42 -12.58
C GLU A 86 13.55 -13.82 -12.41
N LEU A 87 13.71 -12.69 -11.72
CA LEU A 87 15.03 -12.06 -11.57
C LEU A 87 16.04 -12.96 -10.84
N PRO A 88 15.70 -13.67 -9.73
CA PRO A 88 16.65 -14.57 -9.07
C PRO A 88 17.04 -15.75 -9.97
N THR A 89 16.07 -16.31 -10.70
CA THR A 89 16.28 -17.42 -11.66
C THR A 89 17.18 -16.98 -12.81
N PHE A 90 16.91 -15.81 -13.39
CA PHE A 90 17.72 -15.24 -14.48
C PHE A 90 19.18 -14.99 -14.07
N MET A 91 19.39 -14.44 -12.87
CA MET A 91 20.72 -14.22 -12.29
C MET A 91 21.47 -15.53 -12.00
N SER A 92 20.75 -16.59 -11.60
CA SER A 92 21.32 -17.91 -11.37
C SER A 92 21.69 -18.60 -12.69
N ASP A 93 20.78 -18.62 -13.66
CA ASP A 93 20.92 -19.45 -14.86
C ASP A 93 21.84 -18.82 -15.91
N THR A 94 21.79 -17.49 -16.07
CA THR A 94 22.58 -16.78 -17.09
C THR A 94 23.95 -16.33 -16.57
N PHE A 95 24.01 -15.86 -15.31
CA PHE A 95 25.23 -15.32 -14.72
C PHE A 95 25.93 -16.29 -13.75
N HIS A 96 25.38 -17.49 -13.55
CA HIS A 96 25.93 -18.53 -12.66
C HIS A 96 26.28 -18.03 -11.25
N MET A 97 25.57 -17.01 -10.76
CA MET A 97 25.83 -16.43 -9.45
C MET A 97 25.27 -17.33 -8.35
N LYS A 98 26.05 -17.58 -7.29
CA LYS A 98 25.57 -18.32 -6.11
C LYS A 98 24.34 -17.63 -5.53
N ILE A 99 23.25 -18.38 -5.35
CA ILE A 99 21.92 -17.92 -4.91
C ILE A 99 21.98 -16.98 -3.69
N MET A 100 22.92 -17.19 -2.76
CA MET A 100 23.08 -16.34 -1.58
C MET A 100 23.55 -14.91 -1.90
N ASN A 101 24.45 -14.73 -2.87
CA ASN A 101 24.86 -13.39 -3.33
C ASN A 101 23.86 -12.82 -4.34
N GLY A 102 23.23 -13.69 -5.14
CA GLY A 102 22.19 -13.33 -6.10
C GLY A 102 20.95 -12.72 -5.45
N ASN A 103 20.51 -13.24 -4.30
CA ASN A 103 19.36 -12.72 -3.57
C ASN A 103 19.58 -11.30 -3.03
N MET A 104 20.79 -10.98 -2.55
CA MET A 104 21.12 -9.64 -2.09
C MET A 104 21.10 -8.64 -3.26
N LEU A 105 21.67 -9.01 -4.40
CA LEU A 105 21.65 -8.17 -5.61
C LEU A 105 20.25 -8.05 -6.21
N ALA A 106 19.45 -9.12 -6.20
CA ALA A 106 18.07 -9.12 -6.66
C ALA A 106 17.13 -8.29 -5.76
N SER A 107 17.49 -8.09 -4.48
CA SER A 107 16.74 -7.23 -3.56
C SER A 107 17.00 -5.73 -3.77
N LEU A 108 18.09 -5.36 -4.45
CA LEU A 108 18.52 -3.97 -4.63
C LEU A 108 17.51 -3.10 -5.40
N PRO A 109 16.92 -3.53 -6.53
CA PRO A 109 15.91 -2.73 -7.24
C PRO A 109 14.70 -2.41 -6.36
N TYR A 110 14.28 -3.35 -5.51
CA TYR A 110 13.16 -3.16 -4.58
C TYR A 110 13.50 -2.19 -3.45
N LEU A 111 14.73 -2.23 -2.94
CA LEU A 111 15.20 -1.26 -1.94
C LEU A 111 15.26 0.16 -2.52
N VAL A 112 15.74 0.32 -3.75
CA VAL A 112 15.79 1.63 -4.42
C VAL A 112 14.37 2.17 -4.66
N MET A 113 13.43 1.31 -5.06
CA MET A 113 12.01 1.69 -5.19
C MET A 113 11.39 2.15 -3.86
N GLY A 114 11.86 1.64 -2.71
CA GLY A 114 11.37 2.08 -1.41
C GLY A 114 11.95 3.41 -0.92
N ILE A 115 13.05 3.88 -1.52
CA ILE A 115 13.73 5.14 -1.15
C ILE A 115 13.27 6.30 -2.03
N VAL A 116 12.96 6.03 -3.30
CA VAL A 116 12.49 7.00 -4.31
C VAL A 116 10.98 7.10 -4.27
#